data_AF-A0A7X6UKW1-F1
#
_entry.id   AF-A0A7X6UKW1-F1
#
_cell.length_a   1.000
_cell.length_b   1.000
_cell.length_c   1.000
_cell.angle_alpha   90.00
_cell.angle_beta   90.00
_cell.angle_gamma   90.00
#
_symmetry.space_group_name_H-M   'P 1'
#
loop_
_entity.id
_entity.type
_entity.pdbx_description
1 polymer ?
#
loop_
_entity_poly.entity_id
_entity_poly.type
_entity_poly.pdbx_seq_one_letter_code
_entity_poly.pdbx_strand_id
1 'polypeptide(L)'
;MWLKRILLFSIVLAAYVHIMVNNPDDGIKAIGYKPMLDYYASRISYAEHIKIIYDPGLRKLSVPKEQIKITAVLPECDNDYEQIVGQLFESKGFAIIQCSAMDNWHTTAKGKTYLDKMYQHGYRAVVFDGGHHLPTLGLGPDIIIVPQMAGYTVHSYMRDGMKVEKIHAILKDINSPAVIAVLPRWALIKQEKALVSITKTVLNLADYRAEPAGKFSITAENRMSKYNNHIFIYINNQYYKNPSLLIKRISRLGINDVHKIYLAFDYQSIDKYQALAFADWLHEQLAIKVETVNEPVNVFNAFWGGK
;
A
#
# COMPACT_ATOMS: atom_id res chain seq x y z
N MET A 1 -31.58 38.24 7.36
CA MET A 1 -30.14 38.17 7.67
C MET A 1 -29.52 36.80 7.41
N TRP A 2 -30.18 35.71 7.82
CA TRP A 2 -29.68 34.33 7.61
C TRP A 2 -29.42 33.96 6.15
N LEU A 3 -30.33 34.32 5.23
CA LEU A 3 -30.17 34.04 3.80
C LEU A 3 -28.90 34.68 3.20
N LYS A 4 -28.57 35.92 3.60
CA LYS A 4 -27.36 36.63 3.15
C LYS A 4 -26.08 35.95 3.66
N ARG A 5 -26.11 35.41 4.88
CA ARG A 5 -24.99 34.66 5.46
C ARG A 5 -24.77 33.31 4.74
N ILE A 6 -25.86 32.59 4.43
CA ILE A 6 -25.80 31.34 3.66
C ILE A 6 -25.25 31.59 2.25
N LEU A 7 -25.73 32.64 1.57
CA LEU A 7 -25.23 33.02 0.25
C LEU A 7 -23.75 33.40 0.28
N LEU A 8 -23.34 34.21 1.25
CA LEU A 8 -21.92 34.56 1.41
C LEU A 8 -21.05 33.32 1.66
N PHE A 9 -21.49 32.42 2.55
CA PHE A 9 -20.79 31.16 2.79
C PHE A 9 -20.70 30.31 1.51
N SER A 10 -21.77 30.22 0.73
CA SER A 10 -21.79 29.47 -0.54
C SER A 10 -20.84 30.07 -1.56
N ILE A 11 -20.76 31.41 -1.66
CA ILE A 11 -19.81 32.11 -2.54
C ILE A 11 -18.37 31.83 -2.11
N VAL A 12 -18.08 31.92 -0.80
CA VAL A 12 -16.75 31.63 -0.26
C VAL A 12 -16.37 30.17 -0.49
N LEU A 13 -17.31 29.24 -0.27
CA LEU A 13 -17.10 27.82 -0.54
C LEU A 13 -16.86 27.55 -2.04
N ALA A 14 -17.65 28.17 -2.92
CA ALA A 14 -17.48 28.04 -4.36
C ALA A 14 -16.14 28.61 -4.84
N ALA A 15 -15.73 29.77 -4.32
CA ALA A 15 -14.42 30.36 -4.61
C ALA A 15 -13.28 29.47 -4.10
N TYR A 16 -13.40 28.91 -2.89
CA TYR A 16 -12.44 27.95 -2.35
C TYR A 16 -12.31 26.70 -3.23
N VAL A 17 -13.45 26.09 -3.61
CA VAL A 17 -13.47 24.92 -4.49
C VAL A 17 -12.87 25.25 -5.86
N HIS A 18 -13.21 26.41 -6.44
CA HIS A 18 -12.67 26.84 -7.73
C HIS A 18 -11.15 27.00 -7.69
N ILE A 19 -10.60 27.58 -6.62
CA ILE A 19 -9.15 27.68 -6.42
C ILE A 19 -8.54 26.29 -6.27
N MET A 20 -9.12 25.41 -5.44
CA MET A 20 -8.61 24.06 -5.24
C MET A 20 -8.62 23.18 -6.49
N VAL A 21 -9.57 23.39 -7.41
CA VAL A 21 -9.65 22.65 -8.67
C VAL A 21 -8.66 23.18 -9.71
N ASN A 22 -8.54 24.51 -9.85
CA ASN A 22 -7.79 25.11 -10.96
C ASN A 22 -6.36 25.51 -10.61
N ASN A 23 -6.09 25.88 -9.35
CA ASN A 23 -4.78 26.30 -8.85
C ASN A 23 -4.58 25.79 -7.41
N PRO A 24 -4.38 24.47 -7.22
CA PRO A 24 -4.20 23.88 -5.91
C PRO A 24 -2.92 24.38 -5.24
N ASP A 25 -3.03 25.41 -4.40
CA ASP A 25 -1.94 25.94 -3.59
C ASP A 25 -1.85 25.26 -2.21
N ASP A 26 -0.65 24.92 -1.77
CA ASP A 26 -0.44 24.19 -0.51
C ASP A 26 -0.68 25.06 0.73
N GLY A 27 -0.49 26.37 0.64
CA GLY A 27 -0.86 27.32 1.68
C GLY A 27 -2.38 27.38 1.88
N ILE A 28 -3.14 27.40 0.77
CA ILE A 28 -4.61 27.40 0.82
C ILE A 28 -5.17 26.04 1.30
N LYS A 29 -4.53 24.91 0.93
CA LYS A 29 -4.86 23.60 1.51
C LYS A 29 -4.62 23.57 3.02
N ALA A 30 -3.56 24.22 3.51
CA ALA A 30 -3.24 24.26 4.93
C ALA A 30 -4.26 25.05 5.77
N ILE A 31 -4.90 26.08 5.19
CA ILE A 31 -5.87 26.92 5.92
C ILE A 31 -7.26 26.28 6.00
N GLY A 32 -7.69 25.54 4.98
CA GLY A 32 -9.05 24.97 4.90
C GLY A 32 -9.08 23.44 4.95
N TYR A 33 -8.54 22.82 3.89
CA TYR A 33 -8.66 21.39 3.64
C TYR A 33 -8.00 20.52 4.70
N LYS A 34 -6.75 20.81 5.09
CA LYS A 34 -6.02 20.03 6.10
C LYS A 34 -6.73 20.04 7.47
N PRO A 35 -7.14 21.20 8.04
CA PRO A 35 -7.92 21.24 9.28
C PRO A 35 -9.28 20.51 9.20
N MET A 36 -9.98 20.63 8.07
CA MET A 36 -11.25 19.93 7.87
C MET A 36 -11.06 18.41 7.88
N LEU A 37 -10.03 17.92 7.18
CA LEU A 37 -9.67 16.50 7.19
C LEU A 37 -9.20 16.03 8.57
N ASP A 38 -8.41 16.82 9.29
CA ASP A 38 -7.98 16.51 10.68
C ASP A 38 -9.21 16.39 11.59
N TYR A 39 -10.15 17.33 11.49
CA TYR A 39 -11.41 17.29 12.23
C TYR A 39 -12.22 16.05 11.88
N TYR A 40 -12.38 15.75 10.59
CA TYR A 40 -13.07 14.56 10.14
C TYR A 40 -12.39 13.27 10.66
N ALA A 41 -11.07 13.15 10.54
CA ALA A 41 -10.28 12.04 11.04
C ALA A 41 -10.47 11.82 12.54
N SER A 42 -10.53 12.89 13.32
CA SER A 42 -10.72 12.83 14.78
C SER A 42 -12.09 12.30 15.20
N ARG A 43 -13.07 12.29 14.30
CA ARG A 43 -14.43 11.80 14.56
C ARG A 43 -14.63 10.32 14.20
N ILE A 44 -13.65 9.69 13.55
CA ILE A 44 -13.75 8.30 13.13
C ILE A 44 -13.35 7.39 14.29
N SER A 45 -14.29 6.55 14.73
CA SER A 45 -13.99 5.43 15.64
C SER A 45 -13.37 4.29 14.83
N TYR A 46 -12.06 4.32 14.63
CA TYR A 46 -11.37 3.32 13.79
C TYR A 46 -11.57 1.88 14.28
N ALA A 47 -11.73 1.65 15.58
CA ALA A 47 -12.00 0.33 16.15
C ALA A 47 -13.31 -0.29 15.65
N GLU A 48 -14.32 0.53 15.34
CA GLU A 48 -15.61 0.05 14.83
C GLU A 48 -15.60 -0.23 13.33
N HIS A 49 -14.61 0.30 12.60
CA HIS A 49 -14.55 0.23 11.15
C HIS A 49 -13.42 -0.64 10.61
N ILE A 50 -12.43 -0.97 11.44
CA ILE A 50 -11.35 -1.87 11.08
C ILE A 50 -11.77 -3.31 11.35
N LYS A 51 -11.64 -4.16 10.33
CA LYS A 51 -11.80 -5.61 10.44
C LYS A 51 -10.49 -6.29 10.05
N ILE A 52 -9.96 -7.13 10.94
CA ILE A 52 -8.87 -8.03 10.57
C ILE A 52 -9.45 -9.21 9.80
N ILE A 53 -8.98 -9.42 8.56
CA ILE A 53 -9.46 -10.51 7.69
C ILE A 53 -8.46 -11.66 7.52
N TYR A 54 -7.22 -11.44 7.96
CA TYR A 54 -6.14 -12.42 7.98
C TYR A 54 -5.17 -12.03 9.09
N ASP A 55 -4.95 -12.93 10.05
CA ASP A 55 -4.12 -12.70 11.23
C ASP A 55 -3.22 -13.92 11.53
N PRO A 56 -1.99 -13.96 10.99
CA PRO A 56 -0.99 -14.94 11.39
C PRO A 56 -0.27 -14.53 12.69
N GLY A 57 -0.64 -13.40 13.29
CA GLY A 57 0.01 -12.78 14.44
C GLY A 57 1.22 -11.91 14.07
N LEU A 58 1.37 -10.79 14.79
CA LEU A 58 2.53 -9.90 14.70
C LEU A 58 3.79 -10.57 15.27
N ARG A 59 4.95 -10.27 14.70
CA ARG A 59 6.24 -10.73 15.24
C ARG A 59 6.47 -10.08 16.60
N LYS A 60 6.92 -10.82 17.62
CA LYS A 60 7.18 -10.20 18.93
C LYS A 60 8.45 -9.34 18.88
N LEU A 61 8.31 -8.05 19.21
CA LEU A 61 9.43 -7.14 19.45
C LEU A 61 9.87 -7.21 20.93
N SER A 62 11.07 -6.69 21.21
CA SER A 62 11.59 -6.58 22.59
C SER A 62 10.83 -5.55 23.44
N VAL A 63 10.02 -4.70 22.81
CA VAL A 63 9.19 -3.69 23.46
C VAL A 63 7.70 -4.06 23.43
N PRO A 64 6.93 -3.73 24.48
CA PRO A 64 5.47 -3.85 24.47
C PRO A 64 4.84 -2.95 23.39
N LYS A 65 3.69 -3.36 22.85
CA LYS A 65 2.95 -2.62 21.80
C LYS A 65 2.66 -1.17 22.17
N GLU A 66 2.39 -0.92 23.46
CA GLU A 66 2.03 0.40 24.00
C GLU A 66 3.21 1.40 23.94
N GLN A 67 4.44 0.88 23.87
CA GLN A 67 5.67 1.66 23.81
C GLN A 67 6.21 1.85 22.39
N ILE A 68 5.54 1.27 21.39
CA ILE A 68 5.95 1.38 20.00
C ILE A 68 5.69 2.80 19.49
N LYS A 69 6.74 3.47 19.03
CA LYS A 69 6.62 4.78 18.36
C LYS A 69 6.06 4.56 16.95
N ILE A 70 4.92 5.18 16.63
CA ILE A 70 4.30 5.05 15.31
C ILE A 70 4.52 6.34 14.51
N THR A 71 5.01 6.22 13.28
CA THR A 71 5.29 7.36 12.40
C THR A 71 4.82 7.06 10.98
N ALA A 72 4.24 8.04 10.29
CA ALA A 72 3.82 7.90 8.90
C ALA A 72 4.74 8.68 7.96
N VAL A 73 5.23 8.03 6.91
CA VAL A 73 5.95 8.68 5.82
C VAL A 73 4.97 9.02 4.71
N LEU A 74 4.70 10.31 4.54
CA LEU A 74 3.80 10.80 3.50
C LEU A 74 4.58 11.04 2.20
N PRO A 75 3.92 11.01 1.03
CA PRO A 75 4.58 11.29 -0.25
C PRO A 75 5.22 12.69 -0.36
N GLU A 76 4.75 13.63 0.47
CA GLU A 76 5.23 15.03 0.53
C GLU A 76 6.49 15.19 1.40
N CYS A 77 6.93 14.15 2.13
CA CYS A 77 8.17 14.21 2.90
C CYS A 77 9.36 14.24 1.95
N ASP A 78 10.35 15.11 2.23
CA ASP A 78 11.62 15.11 1.50
C ASP A 78 12.20 13.68 1.46
N ASN A 79 12.68 13.27 0.28
CA ASN A 79 13.02 11.88 -0.04
C ASN A 79 14.25 11.31 0.72
N ASP A 80 14.65 11.91 1.85
CA ASP A 80 15.70 11.36 2.72
C ASP A 80 15.14 10.26 3.63
N TYR A 81 14.75 9.14 3.01
CA TYR A 81 14.26 7.96 3.71
C TYR A 81 15.31 7.35 4.65
N GLU A 82 16.60 7.58 4.38
CA GLU A 82 17.67 7.12 5.26
C GLU A 82 17.65 7.87 6.58
N GLN A 83 17.56 9.19 6.54
CA GLN A 83 17.47 10.02 7.74
C GLN A 83 16.21 9.68 8.55
N ILE A 84 15.06 9.54 7.88
CA ILE A 84 13.79 9.17 8.53
C ILE A 84 13.94 7.83 9.26
N VAL A 85 14.46 6.80 8.60
CA VAL A 85 14.63 5.48 9.25
C VAL A 85 15.73 5.54 10.32
N GLY A 86 16.79 6.32 10.12
CA GLY A 86 17.84 6.57 11.11
C GLY A 86 17.29 7.10 12.43
N GLN A 87 16.43 8.11 12.38
CA GLN A 87 15.76 8.69 13.55
C GLN A 87 14.82 7.70 14.25
N LEU A 88 14.23 6.75 13.52
CA LEU A 88 13.38 5.72 14.14
C LEU A 88 14.19 4.73 14.98
N PHE A 89 15.45 4.45 14.61
CA PHE A 89 16.34 3.59 15.40
C PHE A 89 16.75 4.21 16.75
N GLU A 90 16.54 5.51 16.97
CA GLU A 90 16.75 6.14 18.29
C GLU A 90 15.67 5.74 19.30
N SER A 91 14.53 5.21 18.82
CA SER A 91 13.48 4.67 19.67
C SER A 91 13.72 3.19 20.03
N LYS A 92 13.20 2.74 21.16
CA LYS A 92 13.33 1.33 21.59
C LYS A 92 12.59 0.35 20.69
N GLY A 93 11.62 0.83 19.91
CA GLY A 93 10.91 0.10 18.87
C GLY A 93 9.87 0.99 18.20
N PHE A 94 9.59 0.71 16.93
CA PHE A 94 8.75 1.58 16.11
C PHE A 94 7.81 0.81 15.19
N ALA A 95 6.81 1.51 14.66
CA ALA A 95 6.02 1.10 13.51
C ALA A 95 6.02 2.24 12.50
N ILE A 96 6.39 1.94 11.26
CA ILE A 96 6.44 2.94 10.18
C ILE A 96 5.38 2.64 9.13
N ILE A 97 4.51 3.63 8.87
CA ILE A 97 3.55 3.56 7.76
C ILE A 97 4.24 4.12 6.52
N GLN A 98 4.42 3.28 5.50
CA GLN A 98 5.21 3.62 4.31
C GLN A 98 4.33 3.94 3.09
N CYS A 99 4.82 4.88 2.29
CA CYS A 99 4.24 5.22 0.99
C CYS A 99 4.92 4.43 -0.15
N SER A 100 4.29 4.43 -1.33
CA SER A 100 4.81 3.72 -2.52
C SER A 100 6.19 4.18 -2.97
N ALA A 101 6.58 5.44 -2.70
CA ALA A 101 7.90 5.94 -3.02
C ALA A 101 9.00 5.30 -2.13
N MET A 102 8.70 5.07 -0.85
CA MET A 102 9.60 4.36 0.06
C MET A 102 9.72 2.87 -0.32
N ASP A 103 8.65 2.25 -0.81
CA ASP A 103 8.70 0.87 -1.34
C ASP A 103 9.65 0.77 -2.54
N ASN A 104 9.65 1.75 -3.44
CA ASN A 104 10.61 1.81 -4.54
C ASN A 104 12.05 1.95 -4.01
N TRP A 105 12.27 2.79 -2.99
CA TRP A 105 13.58 2.91 -2.36
C TRP A 105 14.07 1.58 -1.76
N HIS A 106 13.17 0.81 -1.15
CA HIS A 106 13.47 -0.52 -0.62
C HIS A 106 13.88 -1.55 -1.69
N THR A 107 13.68 -1.27 -2.98
CA THR A 107 14.20 -2.13 -4.07
C THR A 107 15.67 -1.85 -4.42
N THR A 108 16.24 -0.75 -3.92
CA THR A 108 17.68 -0.42 -4.08
C THR A 108 18.54 -1.24 -3.13
N ALA A 109 19.84 -1.37 -3.42
CA ALA A 109 20.78 -2.08 -2.52
C ALA A 109 20.78 -1.47 -1.11
N LYS A 110 20.75 -0.13 -1.01
CA LYS A 110 20.71 0.58 0.27
C LYS A 110 19.39 0.34 1.01
N GLY A 111 18.26 0.51 0.33
CA GLY A 111 16.94 0.30 0.93
C GLY A 111 16.69 -1.13 1.40
N LYS A 112 17.27 -2.14 0.71
CA LYS A 112 17.23 -3.55 1.16
C LYS A 112 17.95 -3.74 2.49
N THR A 113 19.15 -3.16 2.65
CA THR A 113 19.90 -3.22 3.91
C THR A 113 19.13 -2.56 5.06
N TYR A 114 18.46 -1.44 4.80
CA TYR A 114 17.62 -0.79 5.81
C TYR A 114 16.40 -1.62 6.17
N LEU A 115 15.73 -2.23 5.19
CA LEU A 115 14.55 -3.06 5.42
C LEU A 115 14.88 -4.28 6.28
N ASP A 116 16.04 -4.91 6.10
CA ASP A 116 16.52 -6.01 6.97
C ASP A 116 16.76 -5.54 8.42
N LYS A 117 17.42 -4.39 8.60
CA LYS A 117 17.63 -3.79 9.92
C LYS A 117 16.32 -3.42 10.62
N MET A 118 15.40 -2.83 9.85
CA MET A 118 14.07 -2.43 10.34
C MET A 118 13.29 -3.65 10.81
N TYR A 119 13.32 -4.75 10.04
CA TYR A 119 12.61 -5.96 10.37
C TYR A 119 12.90 -6.47 11.78
N GLN A 120 14.12 -6.27 12.29
CA GLN A 120 14.51 -6.69 13.64
C GLN A 120 14.01 -5.76 14.76
N HIS A 121 13.81 -4.47 14.48
CA HIS A 121 13.60 -3.43 15.50
C HIS A 121 12.19 -2.80 15.48
N GLY A 122 11.45 -2.97 14.39
CA GLY A 122 10.15 -2.33 14.24
C GLY A 122 9.24 -3.04 13.25
N TYR A 123 8.01 -2.56 13.18
CA TYR A 123 7.00 -3.02 12.24
C TYR A 123 6.94 -2.13 11.01
N ARG A 124 6.66 -2.75 9.88
CA ARG A 124 6.35 -2.07 8.63
C ARG A 124 4.85 -2.18 8.35
N ALA A 125 4.18 -1.03 8.27
CA ALA A 125 2.80 -0.93 7.85
C ALA A 125 2.72 -0.30 6.46
N VAL A 126 1.83 -0.82 5.61
CA VAL A 126 1.64 -0.31 4.25
C VAL A 126 0.15 -0.10 3.97
N VAL A 127 -0.17 0.98 3.26
CA VAL A 127 -1.50 1.16 2.69
C VAL A 127 -1.50 0.48 1.32
N PHE A 128 -2.37 -0.52 1.15
CA PHE A 128 -2.51 -1.25 -0.11
C PHE A 128 -3.79 -0.80 -0.79
N ASP A 129 -3.70 0.28 -1.57
CA ASP A 129 -4.85 0.92 -2.22
C ASP A 129 -4.97 0.66 -3.73
N GLY A 130 -4.30 -0.36 -4.26
CA GLY A 130 -4.40 -0.74 -5.68
C GLY A 130 -3.39 -1.83 -6.05
N GLY A 131 -3.49 -2.33 -7.28
CA GLY A 131 -2.60 -3.38 -7.80
C GLY A 131 -1.13 -2.95 -7.91
N HIS A 132 -0.85 -1.66 -8.01
CA HIS A 132 0.51 -1.13 -7.97
C HIS A 132 1.26 -1.43 -6.66
N HIS A 133 0.56 -1.76 -5.59
CA HIS A 133 1.13 -2.24 -4.33
C HIS A 133 1.41 -3.75 -4.31
N LEU A 134 1.09 -4.52 -5.36
CA LEU A 134 1.36 -5.96 -5.39
C LEU A 134 2.84 -6.32 -5.09
N PRO A 135 3.85 -5.61 -5.62
CA PRO A 135 5.25 -5.87 -5.28
C PRO A 135 5.60 -5.64 -3.81
N THR A 136 4.79 -4.87 -3.08
CA THR A 136 4.98 -4.63 -1.64
C THR A 136 4.91 -5.92 -0.83
N LEU A 137 4.15 -6.92 -1.28
CA LEU A 137 3.95 -8.17 -0.54
C LEU A 137 5.27 -8.92 -0.31
N GLY A 138 6.15 -8.96 -1.33
CA GLY A 138 7.48 -9.56 -1.19
C GLY A 138 8.53 -8.68 -0.50
N LEU A 139 8.16 -7.47 -0.07
CA LEU A 139 8.96 -6.63 0.82
C LEU A 139 8.64 -6.87 2.31
N GLY A 140 7.81 -7.88 2.62
CA GLY A 140 7.49 -8.33 3.97
C GLY A 140 6.96 -7.26 4.91
N PRO A 141 5.81 -6.61 4.60
CA PRO A 141 5.11 -5.79 5.58
C PRO A 141 4.63 -6.66 6.74
N ASP A 142 4.56 -6.09 7.94
CA ASP A 142 3.93 -6.70 9.11
C ASP A 142 2.42 -6.41 9.14
N ILE A 143 2.03 -5.24 8.63
CA ILE A 143 0.64 -4.78 8.58
C ILE A 143 0.32 -4.29 7.17
N ILE A 144 -0.78 -4.79 6.61
CA ILE A 144 -1.35 -4.34 5.34
C ILE A 144 -2.71 -3.71 5.64
N ILE A 145 -2.81 -2.39 5.45
CA ILE A 145 -4.03 -1.60 5.60
C ILE A 145 -4.71 -1.52 4.23
N VAL A 146 -5.89 -2.11 4.10
CA VAL A 146 -6.62 -2.24 2.84
C VAL A 146 -7.89 -1.39 2.87
N PRO A 147 -7.87 -0.18 2.28
CA PRO A 147 -9.07 0.63 2.17
C PRO A 147 -10.01 0.06 1.09
N GLN A 148 -11.21 -0.38 1.50
CA GLN A 148 -12.15 -1.08 0.63
C GLN A 148 -13.31 -0.20 0.14
N MET A 149 -13.67 -0.37 -1.13
CA MET A 149 -14.90 0.10 -1.75
C MET A 149 -15.49 -0.99 -2.63
N ALA A 150 -16.76 -1.36 -2.42
CA ALA A 150 -17.46 -2.38 -3.21
C ALA A 150 -16.70 -3.72 -3.38
N GLY A 151 -15.91 -4.13 -2.37
CA GLY A 151 -15.11 -5.37 -2.42
C GLY A 151 -13.73 -5.22 -3.06
N TYR A 152 -13.37 -4.03 -3.54
CA TYR A 152 -12.07 -3.72 -4.13
C TYR A 152 -11.27 -2.78 -3.24
N THR A 153 -9.95 -2.88 -3.32
CA THR A 153 -9.05 -1.80 -2.96
C THR A 153 -8.71 -1.00 -4.21
N VAL A 154 -8.87 0.32 -4.13
CA VAL A 154 -8.85 1.24 -5.28
C VAL A 154 -8.23 2.59 -4.95
N HIS A 155 -7.39 3.06 -5.87
CA HIS A 155 -6.84 4.40 -5.86
C HIS A 155 -7.79 5.34 -6.61
N SER A 156 -7.77 6.63 -6.26
CA SER A 156 -8.66 7.63 -6.87
C SER A 156 -8.46 7.77 -8.38
N TYR A 157 -7.21 7.83 -8.84
CA TYR A 157 -6.85 8.08 -10.24
C TYR A 157 -6.31 6.85 -10.99
N MET A 158 -5.84 5.80 -10.31
CA MET A 158 -5.30 4.62 -10.99
C MET A 158 -6.42 3.64 -11.34
N ARG A 159 -6.31 3.04 -12.54
CA ARG A 159 -7.22 2.00 -13.02
C ARG A 159 -6.57 0.65 -12.78
N ASP A 160 -6.39 0.27 -11.53
CA ASP A 160 -5.64 -0.92 -11.17
C ASP A 160 -6.22 -1.64 -9.94
N GLY A 161 -7.52 -1.46 -9.69
CA GLY A 161 -8.21 -2.00 -8.52
C GLY A 161 -8.06 -3.52 -8.36
N MET A 162 -7.97 -3.96 -7.11
CA MET A 162 -7.79 -5.37 -6.77
C MET A 162 -8.86 -5.83 -5.78
N LYS A 163 -9.47 -6.99 -6.00
CA LYS A 163 -10.45 -7.56 -5.06
C LYS A 163 -9.78 -7.87 -3.72
N VAL A 164 -10.41 -7.47 -2.63
CA VAL A 164 -9.93 -7.76 -1.26
C VAL A 164 -9.85 -9.26 -1.02
N GLU A 165 -10.80 -10.04 -1.55
CA GLU A 165 -10.76 -11.50 -1.52
C GLU A 165 -9.55 -12.08 -2.24
N LYS A 166 -9.12 -11.47 -3.36
CA LYS A 166 -7.93 -11.90 -4.09
C LYS A 166 -6.67 -11.62 -3.28
N ILE A 167 -6.57 -10.47 -2.61
CA ILE A 167 -5.46 -10.14 -1.70
C ILE A 167 -5.37 -11.17 -0.58
N HIS A 168 -6.50 -11.50 0.05
CA HIS A 168 -6.56 -12.54 1.08
C HIS A 168 -6.11 -13.91 0.55
N ALA A 169 -6.57 -14.31 -0.64
CA ALA A 169 -6.16 -15.58 -1.25
C ALA A 169 -4.66 -15.64 -1.55
N ILE A 170 -4.07 -14.55 -2.07
CA ILE A 170 -2.63 -14.45 -2.31
C ILE A 170 -1.85 -14.60 -1.00
N LEU A 171 -2.29 -13.92 0.07
CA LEU A 171 -1.59 -13.94 1.35
C LEU A 171 -1.66 -15.31 2.03
N LYS A 172 -2.75 -16.06 1.84
CA LYS A 172 -2.80 -17.49 2.20
C LYS A 172 -1.86 -18.34 1.36
N ASP A 173 -1.87 -18.17 0.03
CA ASP A 173 -1.04 -18.96 -0.91
C ASP A 173 0.46 -18.83 -0.56
N ILE A 174 0.88 -17.63 -0.19
CA ILE A 174 2.28 -17.37 0.16
C ILE A 174 2.61 -17.56 1.63
N ASN A 175 1.65 -18.02 2.46
CA ASN A 175 1.79 -18.11 3.92
C ASN A 175 2.35 -16.81 4.53
N SER A 176 1.74 -15.69 4.16
CA SER A 176 2.25 -14.37 4.52
C SER A 176 2.26 -14.18 6.03
N PRO A 177 3.30 -13.54 6.60
CA PRO A 177 3.36 -13.20 8.01
C PRO A 177 2.64 -11.88 8.32
N ALA A 178 2.04 -11.21 7.34
CA ALA A 178 1.43 -9.90 7.51
C ALA A 178 0.00 -10.00 8.06
N VAL A 179 -0.39 -9.09 8.95
CA VAL A 179 -1.79 -8.89 9.34
C VAL A 179 -2.50 -8.03 8.30
N ILE A 180 -3.69 -8.44 7.85
CA ILE A 180 -4.52 -7.62 6.96
C ILE A 180 -5.65 -6.97 7.74
N ALA A 181 -5.62 -5.64 7.76
CA ALA A 181 -6.69 -4.81 8.30
C ALA A 181 -7.45 -4.13 7.17
N VAL A 182 -8.75 -4.41 7.06
CA VAL A 182 -9.64 -3.78 6.10
C VAL A 182 -10.45 -2.69 6.77
N LEU A 183 -10.65 -1.56 6.09
CA LEU A 183 -11.55 -0.50 6.51
C LEU A 183 -12.27 0.12 5.30
N PRO A 184 -13.43 0.76 5.47
CA PRO A 184 -14.07 1.48 4.38
C PRO A 184 -13.14 2.57 3.79
N ARG A 185 -13.17 2.74 2.47
CA ARG A 185 -12.30 3.69 1.75
C ARG A 185 -12.43 5.13 2.25
N TRP A 186 -13.62 5.54 2.67
CA TRP A 186 -13.90 6.86 3.24
C TRP A 186 -13.22 7.07 4.60
N ALA A 187 -12.96 6.00 5.34
CA ALA A 187 -12.31 6.07 6.64
C ALA A 187 -10.79 6.21 6.53
N LEU A 188 -10.19 5.91 5.37
CA LEU A 188 -8.77 6.09 5.14
C LEU A 188 -8.45 7.51 4.67
N ILE A 189 -7.95 8.33 5.58
CA ILE A 189 -7.42 9.67 5.31
C ILE A 189 -5.89 9.58 5.26
N LYS A 190 -5.27 9.99 4.15
CA LYS A 190 -3.81 9.98 3.96
C LYS A 190 -3.16 11.16 4.70
N GLN A 191 -3.31 11.19 6.01
CA GLN A 191 -2.70 12.15 6.93
C GLN A 191 -2.05 11.39 8.08
N GLU A 192 -0.97 11.94 8.62
CA GLU A 192 -0.15 11.27 9.64
C GLU A 192 -0.98 10.82 10.85
N LYS A 193 -1.73 11.74 11.48
CA LYS A 193 -2.56 11.42 12.67
C LYS A 193 -3.54 10.28 12.41
N ALA A 194 -4.19 10.27 11.25
CA ALA A 194 -5.15 9.24 10.85
C ALA A 194 -4.45 7.88 10.65
N LEU A 195 -3.36 7.85 9.89
CA LEU A 195 -2.59 6.63 9.62
C LEU A 195 -1.96 6.04 10.90
N VAL A 196 -1.47 6.91 11.79
CA VAL A 196 -0.97 6.52 13.12
C VAL A 196 -2.10 5.89 13.94
N SER A 197 -3.29 6.50 13.95
CA SER A 197 -4.45 5.99 14.71
C SER A 197 -4.93 4.64 14.18
N ILE A 198 -5.01 4.48 12.86
CA ILE A 198 -5.34 3.21 12.19
C ILE A 198 -4.32 2.15 12.59
N THR A 199 -3.03 2.43 12.42
CA THR A 199 -1.95 1.47 12.72
C THR A 199 -1.93 1.08 14.19
N LYS A 200 -2.12 2.05 15.10
CA LYS A 200 -2.25 1.78 16.55
C LYS A 200 -3.43 0.85 16.85
N THR A 201 -4.57 1.09 16.19
CA THR A 201 -5.75 0.24 16.35
C THR A 201 -5.46 -1.18 15.87
N VAL A 202 -4.81 -1.35 14.71
CA VAL A 202 -4.42 -2.67 14.21
C VAL A 202 -3.44 -3.38 15.14
N LEU A 203 -2.43 -2.67 15.66
CA LEU A 203 -1.47 -3.22 16.63
C LEU A 203 -2.15 -3.77 17.89
N ASN A 204 -3.17 -3.05 18.37
CA ASN A 204 -3.93 -3.45 19.55
C ASN A 204 -4.88 -4.63 19.28
N LEU A 205 -5.43 -4.73 18.06
CA LEU A 205 -6.36 -5.79 17.68
C LEU A 205 -5.66 -7.11 17.32
N ALA A 206 -4.48 -7.04 16.69
CA ALA A 206 -3.77 -8.23 16.22
C ALA A 206 -3.04 -8.92 17.37
N ASP A 207 -3.01 -10.24 17.40
CA ASP A 207 -2.22 -10.97 18.42
C ASP A 207 -0.73 -11.06 18.06
N TYR A 208 0.09 -11.57 18.98
CA TYR A 208 1.45 -12.00 18.64
C TYR A 208 1.40 -13.41 18.05
N ARG A 209 2.26 -13.67 17.06
CA ARG A 209 2.46 -15.04 16.56
C ARG A 209 3.07 -15.94 17.64
N ALA A 210 2.64 -17.19 17.68
CA ALA A 210 3.19 -18.20 18.59
C ALA A 210 4.63 -18.56 18.23
N GLU A 211 4.90 -18.76 16.93
CA GLU A 211 6.21 -19.17 16.42
C GLU A 211 6.94 -18.01 15.75
N PRO A 212 8.27 -17.86 15.96
CA PRO A 212 9.05 -16.84 15.27
C PRO A 212 8.95 -17.04 13.75
N ALA A 213 8.88 -15.93 13.02
CA ALA A 213 8.98 -15.97 11.58
C ALA A 213 10.30 -16.64 11.16
N GLY A 214 10.28 -17.37 10.04
CA GLY A 214 11.52 -17.83 9.41
C GLY A 214 12.46 -16.67 9.08
N LYS A 215 13.68 -17.00 8.62
CA LYS A 215 14.68 -15.98 8.27
C LYS A 215 14.10 -14.99 7.25
N PHE A 216 14.09 -13.71 7.61
CA PHE A 216 13.69 -12.66 6.70
C PHE A 216 14.74 -12.49 5.60
N SER A 217 14.31 -12.52 4.35
CA SER A 217 15.16 -12.31 3.19
C SER A 217 14.40 -11.53 2.15
N ILE A 218 14.98 -10.40 1.73
CA ILE A 218 14.37 -9.52 0.76
C ILE A 218 14.97 -9.80 -0.60
N THR A 219 14.13 -10.20 -1.54
CA THR A 219 14.51 -10.36 -2.94
C THR A 219 13.59 -9.48 -3.77
N ALA A 220 14.12 -8.35 -4.25
CA ALA A 220 13.32 -7.35 -4.95
C ALA A 220 14.12 -6.63 -6.04
N GLU A 221 13.39 -6.15 -7.03
CA GLU A 221 13.83 -5.26 -8.11
C GLU A 221 12.75 -4.18 -8.28
N ASN A 222 13.03 -3.10 -9.00
CA ASN A 222 12.03 -2.04 -9.16
C ASN A 222 10.66 -2.61 -9.63
N ARG A 223 9.59 -2.32 -8.88
CA ARG A 223 8.21 -2.81 -9.14
C ARG A 223 8.06 -4.35 -9.20
N MET A 224 8.97 -5.09 -8.58
CA MET A 224 8.82 -6.54 -8.43
C MET A 224 9.51 -7.06 -7.18
N SER A 225 8.97 -8.13 -6.60
CA SER A 225 9.57 -8.78 -5.44
C SER A 225 9.30 -10.26 -5.46
N LYS A 226 10.04 -11.00 -4.63
CA LYS A 226 9.90 -12.43 -4.46
C LYS A 226 9.79 -12.76 -2.98
N TYR A 227 8.83 -13.62 -2.65
CA TYR A 227 8.65 -14.14 -1.31
C TYR A 227 8.02 -15.53 -1.36
N ASN A 228 8.53 -16.44 -0.54
CA ASN A 228 8.04 -17.82 -0.38
C ASN A 228 7.69 -18.49 -1.72
N ASN A 229 8.67 -18.59 -2.63
CA ASN A 229 8.53 -19.25 -3.94
C ASN A 229 7.55 -18.57 -4.92
N HIS A 230 7.13 -17.33 -4.64
CA HIS A 230 6.26 -16.53 -5.51
C HIS A 230 6.96 -15.23 -5.94
N ILE A 231 6.68 -14.78 -7.16
CA ILE A 231 7.07 -13.44 -7.64
C ILE A 231 5.83 -12.56 -7.78
N PHE A 232 5.96 -11.30 -7.38
CA PHE A 232 4.95 -10.25 -7.48
C PHE A 232 5.45 -9.17 -8.41
N ILE A 233 4.69 -8.82 -9.45
CA ILE A 233 5.12 -7.82 -10.44
C ILE A 233 3.99 -6.84 -10.73
N TYR A 234 4.34 -5.55 -10.75
CA TYR A 234 3.48 -4.53 -11.34
C TYR A 234 3.98 -4.15 -12.73
N ILE A 235 3.21 -4.48 -13.76
CA ILE A 235 3.49 -4.22 -15.17
C ILE A 235 2.99 -2.82 -15.54
N ASN A 236 3.94 -1.89 -15.63
CA ASN A 236 3.69 -0.54 -16.15
C ASN A 236 4.12 -0.46 -17.64
N ASN A 237 3.97 0.72 -18.23
CA ASN A 237 4.40 1.03 -19.59
C ASN A 237 5.86 0.61 -19.91
N GLN A 238 6.77 0.71 -18.94
CA GLN A 238 8.18 0.35 -19.13
C GLN A 238 8.35 -1.16 -19.34
N TYR A 239 7.74 -2.00 -18.50
CA TYR A 239 7.84 -3.45 -18.64
C TYR A 239 7.00 -3.99 -19.78
N TYR A 240 5.85 -3.39 -20.04
CA TYR A 240 5.03 -3.75 -21.19
C TYR A 240 5.77 -3.49 -22.53
N LYS A 241 6.41 -2.32 -22.68
CA LYS A 241 7.14 -1.94 -23.90
C LYS A 241 8.54 -2.54 -24.00
N ASN A 242 9.09 -3.09 -22.92
CA ASN A 242 10.42 -3.69 -22.91
C ASN A 242 10.42 -5.06 -22.18
N PRO A 243 9.89 -6.12 -22.83
CA PRO A 243 9.82 -7.44 -22.22
C PRO A 243 11.19 -8.04 -21.89
N SER A 244 12.23 -7.74 -22.69
CA SER A 244 13.60 -8.18 -22.41
C SER A 244 14.14 -7.61 -21.08
N LEU A 245 13.82 -6.36 -20.76
CA LEU A 245 14.14 -5.77 -19.46
C LEU A 245 13.41 -6.47 -18.31
N LEU A 246 12.13 -6.83 -18.52
CA LEU A 246 11.34 -7.57 -17.55
C LEU A 246 11.98 -8.93 -17.25
N ILE A 247 12.25 -9.74 -18.28
CA ILE A 247 12.88 -11.07 -18.14
C ILE A 247 14.22 -10.96 -17.41
N LYS A 248 15.07 -10.02 -17.82
CA LYS A 248 16.37 -9.77 -17.16
C LYS A 248 16.22 -9.50 -15.66
N ARG A 249 15.20 -8.75 -15.25
CA ARG A 249 14.97 -8.43 -13.83
C ARG A 249 14.35 -9.61 -13.07
N ILE A 250 13.44 -10.35 -13.68
CA ILE A 250 12.89 -11.59 -13.12
C ILE A 250 14.02 -12.59 -12.85
N SER A 251 14.95 -12.77 -13.79
CA SER A 251 16.11 -13.65 -13.60
C SER A 251 16.98 -13.26 -12.40
N ARG A 252 17.11 -11.96 -12.08
CA ARG A 252 17.85 -11.47 -10.90
C ARG A 252 17.17 -11.79 -9.57
N LEU A 253 15.85 -12.02 -9.56
CA LEU A 253 15.14 -12.49 -8.37
C LEU A 253 15.41 -13.98 -8.10
N GLY A 254 15.96 -14.72 -9.07
CA GLY A 254 16.12 -16.17 -9.01
C GLY A 254 14.79 -16.89 -9.23
N ILE A 255 14.71 -17.68 -10.31
CA ILE A 255 13.47 -18.31 -10.76
C ILE A 255 13.37 -19.81 -10.48
N ASN A 256 14.48 -20.46 -10.11
CA ASN A 256 14.59 -21.93 -10.08
C ASN A 256 13.63 -22.61 -9.09
N ASP A 257 13.25 -21.89 -8.05
CA ASP A 257 12.37 -22.30 -6.97
C ASP A 257 10.99 -21.61 -7.05
N VAL A 258 10.71 -20.86 -8.11
CA VAL A 258 9.46 -20.08 -8.22
C VAL A 258 8.36 -20.95 -8.80
N HIS A 259 7.26 -21.09 -8.06
CA HIS A 259 6.10 -21.86 -8.48
C HIS A 259 5.07 -21.02 -9.24
N LYS A 260 4.99 -19.72 -8.92
CA LYS A 260 3.93 -18.85 -9.44
C LYS A 260 4.32 -17.38 -9.45
N ILE A 261 3.84 -16.66 -10.46
CA ILE A 261 4.00 -15.22 -10.65
C ILE A 261 2.62 -14.58 -10.59
N TYR A 262 2.45 -13.61 -9.70
CA TYR A 262 1.29 -12.74 -9.64
C TYR A 262 1.57 -11.43 -10.37
N LEU A 263 0.69 -11.07 -11.30
CA LEU A 263 0.78 -9.85 -12.09
C LEU A 263 -0.34 -8.88 -11.75
N ALA A 264 0.03 -7.62 -11.51
CA ALA A 264 -0.88 -6.50 -11.58
C ALA A 264 -0.47 -5.58 -12.75
N PHE A 265 -1.43 -5.03 -13.46
CA PHE A 265 -1.21 -4.18 -14.63
C PHE A 265 -1.64 -2.73 -14.39
N ASP A 266 -0.90 -1.82 -15.00
CA ASP A 266 -1.32 -0.43 -15.16
C ASP A 266 -2.30 -0.30 -16.35
N TYR A 267 -3.60 -0.36 -16.11
CA TYR A 267 -4.59 -0.26 -17.19
C TYR A 267 -4.76 1.15 -17.78
N GLN A 268 -3.90 2.12 -17.43
CA GLN A 268 -3.73 3.32 -18.24
C GLN A 268 -2.81 3.09 -19.44
N SER A 269 -1.95 2.07 -19.36
CA SER A 269 -0.92 1.76 -20.36
C SER A 269 -1.25 0.55 -21.24
N ILE A 270 -2.17 -0.31 -20.80
CA ILE A 270 -2.50 -1.59 -21.43
C ILE A 270 -4.00 -1.88 -21.25
N ASP A 271 -4.64 -2.51 -22.22
CA ASP A 271 -6.02 -2.98 -22.05
C ASP A 271 -6.11 -4.39 -21.46
N LYS A 272 -7.34 -4.85 -21.16
CA LYS A 272 -7.57 -6.15 -20.52
C LYS A 272 -7.16 -7.34 -21.40
N TYR A 273 -7.37 -7.27 -22.71
CA TYR A 273 -7.02 -8.36 -23.62
C TYR A 273 -5.51 -8.45 -23.82
N GLN A 274 -4.86 -7.30 -23.97
CA GLN A 274 -3.40 -7.20 -24.01
C GLN A 274 -2.76 -7.70 -22.72
N ALA A 275 -3.34 -7.40 -21.56
CA ALA A 275 -2.84 -7.89 -20.27
C ALA A 275 -2.92 -9.42 -20.15
N LEU A 276 -4.01 -10.03 -20.64
CA LEU A 276 -4.15 -11.49 -20.69
C LEU A 276 -3.11 -12.11 -21.63
N ALA A 277 -2.99 -11.59 -22.87
CA ALA A 277 -1.99 -12.06 -23.82
C ALA A 277 -0.56 -11.91 -23.28
N PHE A 278 -0.27 -10.83 -22.54
CA PHE A 278 1.04 -10.62 -21.92
C PHE A 278 1.30 -11.63 -20.78
N ALA A 279 0.28 -11.97 -19.99
CA ALA A 279 0.39 -12.97 -18.94
C ALA A 279 0.65 -14.38 -19.52
N ASP A 280 -0.06 -14.73 -20.59
CA ASP A 280 0.12 -16.00 -21.31
C ASP A 280 1.52 -16.09 -21.93
N TRP A 281 1.97 -15.02 -22.59
CA TRP A 281 3.34 -14.92 -23.11
C TRP A 281 4.38 -15.12 -22.00
N LEU A 282 4.22 -14.48 -20.83
CA LEU A 282 5.17 -14.61 -19.73
C LEU A 282 5.18 -16.05 -19.17
N HIS A 283 4.01 -16.69 -19.11
CA HIS A 283 3.89 -18.09 -18.71
C HIS A 283 4.68 -19.01 -19.64
N GLU A 284 4.54 -18.84 -20.95
CA GLU A 284 5.27 -19.61 -21.96
C GLU A 284 6.78 -19.37 -21.89
N GLN A 285 7.22 -18.11 -21.73
CA GLN A 285 8.64 -17.78 -21.70
C GLN A 285 9.38 -18.35 -20.49
N LEU A 286 8.71 -18.45 -19.34
CA LEU A 286 9.35 -18.86 -18.09
C LEU A 286 8.99 -20.28 -17.67
N ALA A 287 7.98 -20.89 -18.29
CA ALA A 287 7.38 -22.16 -17.86
C ALA A 287 6.94 -22.13 -16.37
N ILE A 288 6.50 -20.96 -15.88
CA ILE A 288 6.02 -20.75 -14.51
C ILE A 288 4.57 -20.30 -14.57
N LYS A 289 3.72 -20.76 -13.65
CA LYS A 289 2.32 -20.34 -13.59
C LYS A 289 2.21 -18.83 -13.41
N VAL A 290 1.43 -18.15 -14.26
CA VAL A 290 1.17 -16.71 -14.16
C VAL A 290 -0.30 -16.47 -13.84
N GLU A 291 -0.59 -15.54 -12.93
CA GLU A 291 -1.96 -15.14 -12.59
C GLU A 291 -2.09 -13.61 -12.53
N THR A 292 -2.98 -13.06 -13.33
CA THR A 292 -3.37 -11.65 -13.26
C THR A 292 -4.33 -11.44 -12.09
N VAL A 293 -4.04 -10.46 -11.23
CA VAL A 293 -4.73 -10.29 -9.94
C VAL A 293 -5.49 -8.97 -9.78
N ASN A 294 -5.35 -8.02 -10.70
CA ASN A 294 -6.07 -6.75 -10.67
C ASN A 294 -6.98 -6.56 -11.90
N GLU A 295 -7.85 -5.57 -11.82
CA GLU A 295 -8.87 -5.25 -12.81
C GLU A 295 -8.81 -3.75 -13.15
N PRO A 296 -9.31 -3.30 -14.32
CA PRO A 296 -9.28 -1.89 -14.75
C PRO A 296 -10.29 -0.99 -14.01
N VAL A 297 -10.36 -1.12 -12.69
CA VAL A 297 -11.32 -0.47 -11.78
C VAL A 297 -10.60 0.64 -11.00
N ASN A 298 -11.26 1.78 -10.85
CA ASN A 298 -10.86 2.89 -9.97
C ASN A 298 -11.97 3.19 -8.95
N VAL A 299 -11.76 4.18 -8.08
CA VAL A 299 -12.76 4.62 -7.08
C VAL A 299 -14.11 4.96 -7.71
N PHE A 300 -14.15 5.70 -8.81
CA PHE A 300 -15.41 6.11 -9.43
C PHE A 300 -16.19 4.92 -9.98
N ASN A 301 -15.53 4.02 -10.72
CA ASN A 301 -16.17 2.84 -11.29
C ASN A 301 -16.66 1.89 -10.19
N ALA A 302 -15.87 1.71 -9.13
CA ALA A 302 -16.25 0.89 -7.98
C ALA A 302 -17.47 1.46 -7.24
N PHE A 303 -17.58 2.79 -7.12
CA PHE A 303 -18.71 3.44 -6.47
C PHE A 303 -20.01 3.33 -7.29
N TRP A 304 -19.94 3.58 -8.59
CA TRP A 304 -21.11 3.64 -9.47
C TRP A 304 -21.52 2.28 -10.08
N GLY A 305 -20.81 1.20 -9.76
CA GLY A 305 -21.10 -0.14 -10.29
C GLY A 305 -20.84 -0.29 -11.80
N GLY A 306 -20.07 0.63 -12.39
CA GLY A 306 -19.69 0.59 -13.80
C GLY A 306 -18.70 -0.54 -14.04
N LYS A 307 -19.20 -1.69 -14.49
CA LYS A 307 -18.38 -2.79 -15.04
C LYS A 307 -17.82 -2.42 -16.41
#